data_AF-A0A9D4L2V9-F1
#
_entry.id   AF-A0A9D4L2V9-F1
#
_cell.length_a   1.000
_cell.length_b   1.000
_cell.length_c   1.000
_cell.angle_alpha   90.00
_cell.angle_beta   90.00
_cell.angle_gamma   90.00
#
_symmetry.space_group_name_H-M   'P 1'
#
loop_
_entity.id
_entity.type
_entity.pdbx_description
1 polymer ?
#
loop_
_entity_poly.entity_id
_entity_poly.type
_entity_poly.pdbx_seq_one_letter_code
_entity_poly.pdbx_strand_id
1 'polypeptide(L)'
;MVDCLIVELCKRLSAYSGLHKLFGFMTEFEFLTLDDLQKCATHLVESYPDDIEASFVDEFVQFKAILEAGQPRTITHMIGLLKLNGELTTANFCKLCHRCTNILYNSSL
;
A
#
# COMPACT_ATOMS: atom_id res chain seq x y z
N MET A 1 31.77 -14.76 -22.68
CA MET A 1 30.88 -15.46 -21.72
C MET A 1 30.61 -14.60 -20.49
N VAL A 2 31.64 -13.98 -19.91
CA VAL A 2 31.49 -12.99 -18.81
C VAL A 2 30.72 -11.74 -19.26
N ASP A 3 30.91 -11.28 -20.50
CA ASP A 3 30.24 -10.08 -21.02
C ASP A 3 28.71 -10.23 -21.10
N CYS A 4 28.23 -11.41 -21.53
CA CYS A 4 26.79 -11.70 -21.54
C CYS A 4 26.20 -11.70 -20.12
N LEU A 5 26.94 -12.24 -19.13
CA LEU A 5 26.51 -12.21 -17.74
C LEU A 5 26.43 -10.78 -17.20
N ILE A 6 27.42 -9.93 -17.53
CA ILE A 6 27.43 -8.52 -17.14
C ILE A 6 26.22 -7.80 -17.74
N VAL A 7 25.95 -7.99 -19.04
CA VAL A 7 24.80 -7.37 -19.71
C VAL A 7 23.48 -7.77 -19.05
N GLU A 8 23.28 -9.04 -18.74
CA GLU A 8 22.05 -9.51 -18.09
C GLU A 8 21.90 -9.00 -16.65
N LEU A 9 23.01 -8.90 -15.89
CA LEU A 9 22.99 -8.29 -14.55
C LEU A 9 22.67 -6.80 -14.60
N CYS A 10 23.23 -6.06 -15.57
CA CYS A 10 22.92 -4.65 -15.78
C CYS A 10 21.44 -4.44 -16.16
N LYS A 11 20.88 -5.30 -17.02
CA LYS A 11 19.44 -5.26 -17.36
C LYS A 11 18.56 -5.44 -16.13
N ARG A 12 18.87 -6.45 -15.30
CA ARG A 12 18.14 -6.71 -14.05
C ARG A 12 18.25 -5.55 -13.08
N LEU A 13 19.46 -5.01 -12.89
CA LEU A 13 19.67 -3.86 -12.03
C LEU A 13 18.83 -2.67 -12.50
N SER A 14 18.85 -2.35 -13.79
CA SER A 14 18.04 -1.28 -14.36
C SER A 14 16.55 -1.49 -14.15
N ALA A 15 16.05 -2.72 -14.33
CA ALA A 15 14.66 -3.06 -14.12
C ALA A 15 14.26 -2.87 -12.65
N TYR A 16 15.06 -3.37 -11.71
CA TYR A 16 14.81 -3.20 -10.27
C TYR A 16 14.93 -1.74 -9.83
N SER A 17 15.86 -0.97 -10.40
CA SER A 17 15.94 0.48 -10.15
C SER A 17 14.69 1.21 -10.65
N GLY A 18 14.13 0.81 -11.80
CA GLY A 18 12.86 1.35 -12.29
C GLY A 18 11.70 1.03 -11.34
N LEU A 19 11.61 -0.22 -10.89
CA LEU A 19 10.60 -0.66 -9.94
C LEU A 19 10.72 0.08 -8.60
N HIS A 20 11.95 0.25 -8.10
CA HIS A 20 12.21 0.99 -6.88
C HIS A 20 11.89 2.48 -7.01
N LYS A 21 12.10 3.11 -8.17
CA LYS A 21 11.67 4.51 -8.38
C LYS A 21 10.16 4.68 -8.28
N LEU A 22 9.40 3.66 -8.65
CA LEU A 22 7.94 3.73 -8.69
C LEU A 22 7.29 3.29 -7.37
N PHE A 23 7.80 2.22 -6.76
CA PHE A 23 7.23 1.62 -5.54
C PHE A 23 8.06 1.88 -4.28
N GLY A 24 9.28 2.39 -4.40
CA GLY A 24 10.20 2.58 -3.27
C GLY A 24 9.68 3.55 -2.22
N PHE A 25 8.80 4.50 -2.60
CA PHE A 25 8.16 5.37 -1.62
C PHE A 25 7.35 4.58 -0.58
N MET A 26 6.83 3.39 -0.91
CA MET A 26 6.11 2.53 0.03
C MET A 26 6.99 1.95 1.15
N THR A 27 8.31 1.91 0.98
CA THR A 27 9.22 1.45 2.05
C THR A 27 9.65 2.59 2.98
N GLU A 28 9.50 3.84 2.53
CA GLU A 28 9.96 5.03 3.26
C GLU A 28 8.80 5.99 3.59
N PHE A 29 7.55 5.56 3.40
CA PHE A 29 6.35 6.40 3.48
C PHE A 29 6.10 7.01 4.86
N GLU A 30 6.59 6.36 5.92
CA GLU A 30 6.59 6.89 7.29
C GLU A 30 7.44 8.16 7.43
N PHE A 31 8.50 8.31 6.61
CA PHE A 31 9.44 9.43 6.66
C PHE A 31 9.17 10.50 5.59
N LEU A 32 8.34 10.20 4.59
CA LEU A 32 7.96 11.15 3.55
C LEU A 32 7.09 12.28 4.14
N THR A 33 7.01 13.42 3.46
CA THR A 33 5.96 14.41 3.79
C THR A 33 4.64 13.99 3.16
N LEU A 34 3.52 14.60 3.58
CA LEU A 34 2.21 14.30 2.98
C LEU A 34 2.13 14.73 1.51
N ASP A 35 2.77 15.85 1.16
CA ASP A 35 2.86 16.36 -0.21
C ASP A 35 3.70 15.42 -1.10
N ASP A 36 4.86 14.97 -0.62
CA ASP A 36 5.70 14.01 -1.35
C ASP A 36 4.99 12.66 -1.52
N LEU A 37 4.26 12.21 -0.48
CA LEU A 37 3.46 10.99 -0.54
C LEU A 37 2.38 11.08 -1.63
N GLN A 38 1.65 12.19 -1.68
CA GLN A 38 0.62 12.41 -2.69
C GLN A 38 1.21 12.42 -4.10
N LYS A 39 2.35 13.09 -4.30
CA LYS A 39 3.05 13.11 -5.59
C LYS A 39 3.48 11.72 -6.04
N CYS A 40 4.10 10.94 -5.16
CA CYS A 40 4.54 9.58 -5.46
C CYS A 40 3.36 8.63 -5.73
N ALA A 41 2.29 8.71 -4.93
CA ALA A 41 1.09 7.91 -5.12
C ALA A 41 0.36 8.28 -6.41
N THR A 42 0.27 9.57 -6.75
CA THR A 42 -0.34 10.04 -8.01
C THR A 42 0.45 9.52 -9.21
N HIS A 43 1.77 9.65 -9.18
CA HIS A 43 2.64 9.14 -10.25
C HIS A 43 2.51 7.61 -10.43
N LEU A 44 2.28 6.87 -9.34
CA LEU A 44 2.01 5.43 -9.39
C LEU A 44 0.67 5.11 -10.09
N VAL A 45 -0.40 5.83 -9.72
CA VAL A 45 -1.72 5.69 -10.36
C VAL A 45 -1.64 6.02 -11.85
N GLU A 46 -0.96 7.11 -12.20
CA GLU A 46 -0.78 7.52 -13.60
C GLU A 46 0.04 6.51 -14.43
N SER A 47 0.95 5.77 -13.77
CA SER A 47 1.74 4.72 -14.43
C SER A 47 0.96 3.43 -14.68
N TYR A 48 -0.14 3.21 -13.95
CA TYR A 48 -1.00 2.03 -14.06
C TYR A 48 -2.49 2.40 -13.96
N PRO A 49 -3.00 3.22 -14.90
CA PRO A 49 -4.36 3.76 -14.81
C PRO A 49 -5.46 2.70 -14.93
N ASP A 50 -5.15 1.56 -15.55
CA ASP A 50 -6.08 0.44 -15.73
C ASP A 50 -6.05 -0.53 -14.53
N ASP A 51 -4.97 -0.54 -13.74
CA ASP A 51 -4.78 -1.48 -12.62
C ASP A 51 -4.97 -0.82 -11.25
N ILE A 52 -4.84 0.51 -11.17
CA ILE A 52 -4.86 1.26 -9.91
C ILE A 52 -5.89 2.39 -10.00
N GLU A 53 -6.87 2.36 -9.11
CA GLU A 53 -7.91 3.37 -9.02
C GLU A 53 -7.36 4.71 -8.52
N ALA A 54 -7.94 5.81 -8.99
CA ALA A 54 -7.54 7.16 -8.57
C ALA A 54 -7.75 7.43 -7.07
N SER A 55 -8.70 6.71 -6.44
CA SER A 55 -8.95 6.79 -4.98
C SER A 55 -7.75 6.31 -4.15
N PHE A 56 -6.83 5.56 -4.75
CA PHE A 56 -5.64 5.04 -4.06
C PHE A 56 -4.83 6.14 -3.38
N VAL A 57 -4.69 7.32 -4.00
CA VAL A 57 -3.93 8.44 -3.43
C VAL A 57 -4.51 8.87 -2.08
N ASP A 58 -5.82 9.03 -2.02
CA ASP A 58 -6.53 9.46 -0.81
C ASP A 58 -6.51 8.36 0.26
N GLU A 59 -6.71 7.11 -0.14
CA GLU A 59 -6.64 5.94 0.75
C GLU A 59 -5.24 5.81 1.39
N PHE A 60 -4.18 6.06 0.62
CA PHE A 60 -2.81 5.95 1.10
C PHE A 60 -2.45 7.08 2.06
N VAL A 61 -2.95 8.30 1.82
CA VAL A 61 -2.83 9.42 2.76
C VAL A 61 -3.56 9.13 4.07
N GLN A 62 -4.78 8.58 3.99
CA GLN A 62 -5.53 8.17 5.19
C GLN A 62 -4.81 7.08 5.96
N PHE A 63 -4.24 6.09 5.26
CA PHE A 63 -3.46 5.03 5.86
C PHE A 63 -2.27 5.55 6.66
N LYS A 64 -1.55 6.55 6.13
CA LYS A 64 -0.47 7.21 6.85
C LYS A 64 -0.97 7.91 8.12
N ALA A 65 -2.06 8.68 8.03
CA ALA A 65 -2.64 9.36 9.18
C ALA A 65 -3.04 8.37 10.30
N ILE A 66 -3.53 7.18 9.93
CA ILE A 66 -3.85 6.10 10.88
C ILE A 66 -2.58 5.61 11.61
N LEU A 67 -1.47 5.45 10.89
CA LEU A 67 -0.21 4.99 11.49
C LEU A 67 0.40 6.03 12.44
N GLU A 68 0.35 7.31 12.07
CA GLU A 68 0.85 8.42 12.89
C GLU A 68 0.00 8.65 14.14
N ALA A 69 -1.31 8.39 14.09
CA ALA A 69 -2.22 8.57 15.21
C ALA A 69 -1.96 7.62 16.40
N GLY A 70 -1.11 6.58 16.25
CA GLY A 70 -0.70 5.69 17.33
C GLY A 70 -1.83 4.89 17.99
N GLN A 71 -3.02 4.87 17.37
CA GLN A 71 -4.22 4.23 17.92
C GLN A 71 -4.16 2.71 17.78
N PRO A 72 -4.85 1.94 18.64
CA PRO A 72 -4.89 0.49 18.55
C PRO A 72 -5.36 0.07 17.15
N ARG A 73 -4.50 -0.69 16.46
CA ARG A 73 -4.65 -1.19 15.07
C ARG A 73 -5.74 -2.26 14.96
N THR A 74 -6.90 -2.01 15.54
CA THR A 74 -8.08 -2.87 15.42
C THR A 74 -8.87 -2.47 14.18
N ILE A 75 -9.38 -3.45 13.45
CA ILE A 75 -10.21 -3.24 12.25
C ILE A 75 -11.39 -2.30 12.58
N THR A 76 -11.97 -2.41 13.77
CA THR A 76 -13.04 -1.54 14.27
C THR A 76 -12.64 -0.07 14.37
N HIS A 77 -11.42 0.20 14.83
CA HIS A 77 -10.90 1.56 14.94
C HIS A 77 -10.57 2.17 13.57
N MET A 78 -10.01 1.37 12.65
CA MET A 78 -9.76 1.79 11.27
C MET A 78 -11.08 2.10 10.53
N ILE A 79 -12.11 1.26 10.69
CA ILE A 79 -13.46 1.53 10.15
C ILE A 79 -14.06 2.81 10.76
N GLY A 80 -13.78 3.10 12.04
CA GLY A 80 -14.22 4.33 12.70
C GLY A 80 -13.59 5.59 12.11
N LEU A 81 -12.28 5.55 11.79
CA LEU A 81 -11.56 6.66 11.16
C LEU A 81 -12.01 6.91 9.71
N LEU A 82 -12.30 5.85 8.96
CA LEU A 82 -12.86 5.95 7.59
C LEU A 82 -14.27 6.56 7.58
N LYS A 83 -15.04 6.44 8.67
CA LYS A 83 -16.42 6.93 8.76
C LYS A 83 -16.54 8.41 9.16
N LEU A 84 -15.51 9.00 9.75
CA LEU A 84 -15.58 10.36 10.30
C LEU A 84 -15.51 11.47 9.25
N ASN A 85 -15.08 11.17 8.01
CA ASN A 85 -14.87 12.18 6.97
C ASN A 85 -15.93 12.19 5.85
N GLY A 86 -17.09 11.57 6.09
CA GLY A 86 -18.26 11.69 5.20
C GLY A 86 -18.32 10.59 4.13
N GLU A 87 -19.34 9.75 4.28
CA GLU A 87 -19.96 8.93 3.22
C GLU A 87 -19.09 7.89 2.50
N LEU A 88 -18.84 6.76 3.18
CA LEU A 88 -18.77 5.46 2.50
C LEU A 88 -19.89 4.55 3.06
N THR A 89 -21.12 4.79 2.60
CA THR A 89 -22.14 3.76 2.68
C THR A 89 -21.84 2.72 1.59
N THR A 90 -21.60 1.48 2.04
CA THR A 90 -21.58 0.26 1.21
C THR A 90 -20.33 -0.06 0.37
N ALA A 91 -19.12 0.17 0.86
CA ALA A 91 -18.02 -0.73 0.46
C ALA A 91 -18.14 -2.00 1.29
N ASN A 92 -18.76 -3.03 0.71
CA ASN A 92 -18.52 -4.41 1.14
C ASN A 92 -17.00 -4.61 1.04
N PHE A 93 -16.31 -4.58 2.18
CA PHE A 93 -15.01 -5.23 2.30
C PHE A 93 -15.25 -6.69 1.93
N CYS A 94 -15.07 -6.96 0.64
CA CYS A 94 -15.27 -8.25 0.04
C CYS A 94 -14.46 -9.23 0.88
N LYS A 95 -15.13 -10.27 1.35
CA LYS A 95 -14.61 -11.35 2.20
C LYS A 95 -13.24 -11.78 1.68
N LEU A 96 -12.19 -11.14 2.19
CA LEU A 96 -10.83 -11.41 1.76
C LEU A 96 -10.46 -12.76 2.36
N CYS A 97 -10.26 -13.71 1.48
CA CYS A 97 -9.51 -14.94 1.70
C CYS A 97 -10.11 -15.93 2.72
N HIS A 98 -10.74 -16.99 2.19
CA HIS A 98 -11.19 -18.18 2.93
C HIS A 98 -10.08 -18.96 3.65
N ARG A 99 -8.83 -18.45 3.70
CA ARG A 99 -7.65 -19.17 4.18
C ARG A 99 -7.12 -18.69 5.54
N CYS A 100 -7.66 -17.61 6.10
CA CYS A 100 -7.18 -17.06 7.38
C CYS A 100 -8.10 -17.31 8.58
N THR A 101 -9.11 -18.20 8.47
CA THR A 101 -10.07 -18.46 9.56
C THR A 101 -9.65 -19.54 10.56
N ASN A 102 -8.43 -20.10 10.47
CA ASN A 102 -8.05 -21.30 11.24
C ASN A 102 -6.91 -21.13 12.27
N ILE A 103 -6.50 -19.92 12.63
CA ILE A 103 -5.43 -19.73 13.64
C ILE A 103 -5.93 -19.17 14.99
N LEU A 104 -7.20 -18.77 15.11
CA LEU A 104 -7.72 -18.17 16.36
C LEU A 104 -8.67 -19.06 17.18
N TYR A 105 -8.77 -20.37 16.89
CA TYR A 105 -9.70 -21.27 17.61
C TYR A 105 -9.07 -22.51 18.25
N ASN A 106 -7.76 -22.50 18.57
CA ASN A 106 -7.11 -23.58 19.33
C ASN A 106 -6.06 -23.06 20.33
N SER A 107 -6.44 -22.09 21.17
CA SER A 107 -5.65 -21.74 22.37
C SER A 107 -6.55 -21.46 23.58
N SER A 108 -7.68 -22.16 23.65
CA SER A 108 -8.56 -22.15 24.82
C SER A 108 -9.22 -23.51 24.99
N LEU A 109 -8.40 -24.49 25.40
CA LEU A 109 -8.75 -25.63 26.26
C LEU A 109 -7.46 -26.37 26.64
#